data_AF-A0A962ZUC4-F1
#
_entry.id   AF-A0A962ZUC4-F1
#
_cell.length_a   1.000
_cell.length_b   1.000
_cell.length_c   1.000
_cell.angle_alpha   90.00
_cell.angle_beta   90.00
_cell.angle_gamma   90.00
#
_symmetry.space_group_name_H-M   'P 1'
#
loop_
_entity.id
_entity.type
_entity.pdbx_description
1 polymer ?
#
loop_
_entity_poly.entity_id
_entity_poly.type
_entity_poly.pdbx_seq_one_letter_code
_entity_poly.pdbx_strand_id
1 'polypeptide(L)'
;DPQIFYHNSRWQLGPEEALLIRFSPPQRCRAWNFQLSNHWMESLDYRYHRISVNSHAAIPGQDGSICIVVSHQPAPGPADGRFPNWLETAGHSNGGMLLRYVAADSYPPVHTRVVALADLLADRVQSP
;
A
#
# COMPACT_ATOMS: atom_id res chain seq x y z
N ASP A 1 21.48 2.22 1.38
CA ASP A 1 21.63 3.27 2.41
C ASP A 1 21.47 2.58 3.78
N PRO A 2 22.47 2.66 4.68
CA PRO A 2 22.42 2.02 5.99
C PRO A 2 21.34 2.58 6.91
N GLN A 3 20.79 3.77 6.62
CA GLN A 3 19.68 4.35 7.38
C GLN A 3 18.31 3.81 6.98
N ILE A 4 18.23 2.96 5.95
CA ILE A 4 16.97 2.46 5.42
C ILE A 4 16.78 1.00 5.81
N PHE A 5 15.68 0.73 6.52
CA PHE A 5 15.18 -0.62 6.71
C PHE A 5 14.16 -0.94 5.62
N TYR A 6 14.24 -2.15 5.05
CA TYR A 6 13.41 -2.60 3.95
C TYR A 6 12.55 -3.79 4.36
N HIS A 7 11.24 -3.68 4.13
CA HIS A 7 10.41 -4.85 3.89
C HIS A 7 10.28 -5.02 2.37
N ASN A 8 10.75 -6.14 1.84
CA ASN A 8 10.57 -6.51 0.44
C ASN A 8 9.69 -7.75 0.35
N SER A 9 8.74 -7.75 -0.57
CA SER A 9 7.84 -8.88 -0.79
C SER A 9 7.39 -8.94 -2.25
N ARG A 10 6.65 -9.99 -2.58
CA ARG A 10 5.93 -10.16 -3.85
C ARG A 10 4.43 -9.98 -3.61
N TRP A 11 3.74 -9.41 -4.59
CA TRP A 11 2.28 -9.40 -4.64
C TRP A 11 1.78 -10.13 -5.89
N GLN A 12 0.55 -10.62 -5.81
CA GLN A 12 -0.19 -11.23 -6.91
C GLN A 12 -1.68 -10.98 -6.66
N LEU A 13 -2.40 -10.52 -7.69
CA LEU A 13 -3.82 -10.17 -7.62
C LEU A 13 -4.56 -10.54 -8.91
N GLY A 14 -5.71 -11.19 -8.77
CA GLY A 14 -6.72 -11.29 -9.82
C GLY A 14 -7.44 -9.95 -10.09
N PRO A 15 -8.16 -9.82 -11.21
CA PRO A 15 -8.79 -8.55 -11.64
C PRO A 15 -9.81 -7.99 -10.64
N GLU A 16 -10.47 -8.86 -9.88
CA GLU A 16 -11.52 -8.54 -8.90
C GLU A 16 -11.03 -8.67 -7.45
N GLU A 17 -9.71 -8.70 -7.25
CA GLU A 17 -9.08 -8.76 -5.94
C GLU A 17 -8.44 -7.43 -5.57
N ALA A 18 -8.41 -7.16 -4.28
CA ALA A 18 -7.64 -6.07 -3.69
C ALA A 18 -6.69 -6.60 -2.63
N LEU A 19 -5.47 -6.06 -2.57
CA LEU A 19 -4.53 -6.30 -1.48
C LEU A 19 -4.65 -5.15 -0.47
N LEU A 20 -5.02 -5.50 0.76
CA LEU A 20 -4.96 -4.61 1.91
C LEU A 20 -3.61 -4.75 2.59
N ILE A 21 -2.97 -3.62 2.88
CA ILE A 21 -1.72 -3.54 3.65
C ILE A 21 -1.95 -2.57 4.80
N ARG A 22 -1.80 -3.05 6.04
CA ARG A 22 -1.97 -2.25 7.25
C ARG A 22 -0.73 -2.30 8.13
N PHE A 23 -0.28 -1.14 8.58
CA PHE A 23 0.83 -1.01 9.52
C PHE A 23 0.71 0.28 10.33
N SER A 24 1.34 0.30 11.49
CA SER A 24 1.54 1.53 12.27
C SER A 24 2.93 2.09 11.97
N PRO A 25 3.06 3.34 11.52
CA PRO A 25 4.36 3.96 11.35
C PRO A 25 5.14 3.96 12.68
N PRO A 26 6.48 3.80 12.66
CA PRO A 26 7.31 3.94 13.86
C PRO A 26 7.13 5.33 14.50
N GLN A 27 7.19 5.41 15.83
CA GLN A 27 7.04 6.69 16.54
C GLN A 27 8.13 7.68 16.17
N ARG A 28 9.37 7.21 16.00
CA ARG A 28 10.46 8.01 15.42
C ARG A 28 10.84 7.40 14.08
N CYS A 29 10.52 8.12 13.02
CA CYS A 29 10.87 7.78 11.64
C CYS A 29 11.00 9.08 10.85
N ARG A 30 12.12 9.31 10.17
CA ARG A 30 12.32 10.53 9.38
C ARG A 30 11.34 10.58 8.21
N ALA A 31 11.17 9.45 7.52
CA ALA A 31 10.24 9.27 6.43
C ALA A 31 10.00 7.79 6.18
N TRP A 32 8.87 7.45 5.57
CA TRP A 32 8.63 6.11 5.03
C TRP A 32 7.99 6.17 3.66
N ASN A 33 8.17 5.14 2.84
CA ASN A 33 7.43 5.01 1.58
C ASN A 33 7.11 3.56 1.24
N PHE A 34 5.92 3.35 0.68
CA PHE A 34 5.50 2.09 0.06
C PHE A 34 5.48 2.26 -1.45
N GLN A 35 5.97 1.27 -2.20
CA GLN A 35 6.05 1.31 -3.66
C GLN A 35 5.78 -0.07 -4.28
N LEU A 36 5.01 -0.07 -5.37
CA LEU A 36 4.86 -1.21 -6.26
C LEU A 36 5.95 -1.20 -7.34
N SER A 37 6.44 -2.38 -7.65
CA SER A 37 7.36 -2.65 -8.76
C SER A 37 6.88 -3.84 -9.59
N ASN A 38 7.37 -3.93 -10.83
CA ASN A 38 7.14 -5.09 -11.67
C ASN A 38 7.96 -6.30 -11.19
N HIS A 39 7.87 -7.42 -11.90
CA HIS A 39 8.63 -8.64 -11.58
C HIS A 39 10.15 -8.43 -11.52
N TRP A 40 10.67 -7.47 -12.28
CA TRP A 40 12.09 -7.12 -12.37
C TRP A 40 12.54 -6.09 -11.33
N MET A 41 11.67 -5.78 -10.36
CA MET A 41 11.88 -4.78 -9.32
C MET A 41 12.03 -3.33 -9.84
N GLU A 42 11.58 -3.06 -11.06
CA GLU A 42 11.49 -1.70 -11.60
C GLU A 42 10.17 -1.08 -11.13
N SER A 43 10.16 0.21 -10.78
CA SER A 43 8.92 0.89 -10.42
C SER A 43 7.89 0.78 -11.55
N LEU A 44 6.62 0.62 -11.20
CA LEU A 44 5.53 0.80 -12.16
C LEU A 44 5.48 2.27 -12.66
N ASP A 45 4.70 2.53 -13.72
CA ASP A 45 4.65 3.86 -14.33
C ASP A 45 3.92 4.90 -13.47
N TYR A 46 4.69 5.54 -12.59
CA TYR A 46 4.21 6.56 -11.66
C TYR A 46 3.72 7.86 -12.31
N ARG A 47 3.97 8.06 -13.62
CA ARG A 47 3.55 9.28 -14.33
C ARG A 47 2.05 9.29 -14.57
N TYR A 48 1.46 8.11 -14.74
CA TYR A 48 0.05 7.93 -15.09
C TYR A 48 -0.74 7.16 -14.02
N HIS A 49 -0.05 6.41 -13.15
CA HIS A 49 -0.68 5.60 -12.11
C HIS A 49 -0.16 5.96 -10.73
N ARG A 50 -1.05 5.96 -9.73
CA ARG A 50 -0.60 6.08 -8.34
C ARG A 50 -0.06 4.74 -7.85
N ILE A 51 1.25 4.54 -7.92
CA ILE A 51 1.90 3.24 -7.61
C ILE A 51 2.68 3.24 -6.29
N SER A 52 2.68 4.37 -5.59
CA SER A 52 3.36 4.55 -4.31
C SER A 52 2.67 5.56 -3.43
N VAL A 53 2.96 5.49 -2.13
CA VAL A 53 2.55 6.48 -1.14
C VAL A 53 3.68 6.63 -0.11
N ASN A 54 3.80 7.81 0.50
CA ASN A 54 4.84 8.11 1.48
C ASN A 54 4.27 8.80 2.71
N SER A 55 5.11 9.01 3.73
CA SER A 55 4.75 9.62 5.00
C SER A 55 4.19 11.04 4.92
N HIS A 56 4.38 11.75 3.80
CA HIS A 56 3.82 13.09 3.61
C HIS A 56 2.42 13.05 2.99
N ALA A 57 2.17 12.13 2.06
CA ALA A 57 0.93 12.05 1.30
C ALA A 57 -0.09 11.04 1.87
N ALA A 58 0.34 10.14 2.75
CA ALA A 58 -0.55 9.14 3.34
C ALA A 58 -1.54 9.78 4.31
N ILE A 59 -2.80 9.35 4.23
CA ILE A 59 -3.83 9.73 5.19
C ILE A 59 -4.00 8.59 6.20
N PRO A 60 -3.69 8.81 7.48
CA PRO A 60 -3.85 7.80 8.52
C PRO A 60 -5.32 7.60 8.89
N GLY A 61 -5.63 6.40 9.42
CA GLY A 61 -6.89 6.13 10.10
C GLY A 61 -6.95 6.82 11.47
N GLN A 62 -8.10 6.72 12.14
CA GLN A 62 -8.34 7.35 13.45
C GLN A 62 -7.38 6.85 14.55
N ASP A 63 -6.89 5.63 14.42
CA ASP A 63 -5.92 5.00 15.33
C ASP A 63 -4.45 5.30 14.96
N GLY A 64 -4.22 6.14 13.94
CA GLY A 64 -2.89 6.46 13.43
C GLY A 64 -2.28 5.38 12.51
N SER A 65 -2.97 4.25 12.28
CA SER A 65 -2.51 3.24 11.34
C SER A 65 -2.66 3.69 9.89
N ILE A 66 -1.79 3.19 9.03
CA ILE A 66 -1.87 3.38 7.59
C ILE A 66 -2.53 2.14 7.00
N CYS A 67 -3.60 2.33 6.24
CA CYS A 67 -4.21 1.30 5.40
C CYS A 67 -4.02 1.67 3.93
N ILE A 68 -3.31 0.82 3.18
CA ILE A 68 -3.09 0.95 1.74
C ILE A 68 -3.93 -0.12 1.04
N VAL A 69 -4.61 0.30 -0.03
CA VAL A 69 -5.33 -0.62 -0.92
C VAL A 69 -4.57 -0.69 -2.23
N VAL A 70 -4.27 -1.89 -2.73
CA VAL A 70 -3.74 -2.11 -4.08
C VAL A 70 -4.79 -2.85 -4.90
N SER A 71 -5.13 -2.34 -6.08
CA SER A 71 -6.15 -2.93 -6.95
C SER A 71 -5.86 -2.68 -8.43
N HIS A 72 -6.40 -3.54 -9.29
CA HIS A 72 -6.48 -3.29 -10.73
C HIS A 72 -7.46 -2.20 -11.09
N GLN A 73 -8.54 -2.08 -10.31
CA GLN A 73 -9.58 -1.09 -10.54
C GLN A 73 -9.16 0.27 -9.97
N PRO A 74 -9.59 1.38 -10.59
CA PRO A 74 -9.38 2.70 -10.02
C PRO A 74 -10.15 2.83 -8.70
N ALA A 75 -9.67 3.71 -7.82
CA ALA A 75 -10.38 4.00 -6.57
C ALA A 75 -11.82 4.47 -6.87
N PRO A 76 -12.82 4.06 -6.06
CA PRO A 76 -14.10 4.75 -6.06
C PRO A 76 -13.80 6.20 -5.71
N GLY A 77 -14.15 7.13 -6.60
CA GLY A 77 -13.58 8.48 -6.67
C GLY A 77 -13.67 9.32 -5.37
N PRO A 78 -13.26 10.60 -5.42
CA PRO A 78 -13.06 11.45 -4.22
C PRO A 78 -14.26 11.53 -3.26
N ALA A 79 -15.47 11.28 -3.75
CA ALA A 79 -16.70 11.29 -2.96
C ALA A 79 -16.81 10.14 -1.94
N ASP A 80 -16.14 9.00 -2.16
CA ASP A 80 -16.21 7.86 -1.25
C ASP A 80 -15.29 8.06 -0.04
N GLY A 81 -14.11 8.67 -0.22
CA GLY A 81 -13.19 9.09 0.86
C GLY A 81 -12.63 7.96 1.76
N ARG A 82 -13.19 6.75 1.69
CA ARG A 82 -12.90 5.58 2.54
C ARG A 82 -11.51 4.99 2.31
N PHE A 83 -10.99 5.12 1.09
CA PHE A 83 -9.72 4.50 0.70
C PHE A 83 -8.71 5.54 0.20
N PRO A 84 -8.23 6.44 1.08
CA PRO A 84 -7.40 7.57 0.67
C PRO A 84 -6.01 7.17 0.17
N ASN A 85 -5.53 5.98 0.53
CA ASN A 85 -4.23 5.44 0.12
C ASN A 85 -4.38 4.30 -0.91
N TRP A 86 -5.18 4.53 -1.95
CA TRP A 86 -5.34 3.60 -3.07
C TRP A 86 -4.15 3.65 -4.03
N LEU A 87 -3.63 2.49 -4.39
CA LEU A 87 -2.59 2.30 -5.38
C LEU A 87 -3.09 1.40 -6.52
N GLU A 88 -2.64 1.70 -7.72
CA GLU A 88 -3.01 0.99 -8.94
C GLU A 88 -1.94 -0.03 -9.34
N THR A 89 -2.34 -1.20 -9.83
CA THR A 89 -1.42 -2.22 -10.35
C THR A 89 -0.86 -1.88 -11.74
N ALA A 90 -1.35 -0.82 -12.39
CA ALA A 90 -0.96 -0.41 -13.74
C ALA A 90 -1.03 -1.55 -14.78
N GLY A 91 -2.04 -2.43 -14.66
CA GLY A 91 -2.24 -3.57 -15.56
C GLY A 91 -1.40 -4.81 -15.26
N HIS A 92 -0.57 -4.80 -14.21
CA HIS A 92 0.21 -5.96 -13.79
C HIS A 92 -0.59 -6.87 -12.85
N SER A 93 -0.58 -8.19 -13.09
CA SER A 93 -1.21 -9.18 -12.18
C SER A 93 -0.32 -9.60 -11.01
N ASN A 94 0.98 -9.29 -11.07
CA ASN A 94 1.96 -9.60 -10.04
C ASN A 94 3.20 -8.70 -10.18
N GLY A 95 3.99 -8.63 -9.10
CA GLY A 95 5.23 -7.87 -9.08
C GLY A 95 5.90 -7.86 -7.72
N GLY A 96 6.88 -6.97 -7.57
CA GLY A 96 7.50 -6.66 -6.29
C GLY A 96 6.73 -5.58 -5.54
N MET A 97 6.82 -5.59 -4.22
CA MET A 97 6.39 -4.49 -3.38
C MET A 97 7.40 -4.27 -2.28
N LEU A 98 7.49 -3.04 -1.82
CA LEU A 98 8.45 -2.68 -0.81
C LEU A 98 7.91 -1.57 0.10
N LEU A 99 8.29 -1.64 1.37
CA LEU A 99 8.13 -0.58 2.36
C LEU A 99 9.51 -0.20 2.89
N ARG A 100 9.85 1.09 2.85
CA ARG A 100 11.10 1.63 3.38
C ARG A 100 10.81 2.46 4.62
N TYR A 101 11.54 2.22 5.69
CA TYR A 101 11.61 3.12 6.84
C TYR A 101 12.97 3.80 6.88
N VAL A 102 12.99 5.13 6.94
CA VAL A 102 14.21 5.94 6.90
C VAL A 102 14.50 6.48 8.30
N ALA A 103 15.66 6.11 8.86
CA ALA A 103 16.10 6.49 10.20
C ALA A 103 15.03 6.23 11.27
N ALA A 104 14.47 5.02 11.26
CA ALA A 104 13.45 4.60 12.21
C ALA A 104 14.03 3.88 13.44
N ASP A 105 13.37 4.04 14.58
CA ASP A 105 13.73 3.41 15.87
C ASP A 105 13.14 2.00 16.05
N SER A 106 12.17 1.64 15.24
CA SER A 106 11.42 0.39 15.33
C SER A 106 10.86 0.00 13.96
N TYR A 107 10.52 -1.28 13.80
CA TYR A 107 9.97 -1.85 12.57
C TYR A 107 8.71 -2.67 12.91
N PRO A 108 7.57 -2.00 13.12
CA PRO A 108 6.32 -2.67 13.50
C PRO A 108 5.89 -3.72 12.46
N PRO A 109 5.14 -4.76 12.88
CA PRO A 109 4.58 -5.72 11.94
C PRO A 109 3.73 -5.06 10.86
N VAL A 110 3.85 -5.59 9.65
CA VAL A 110 3.00 -5.22 8.50
C VAL A 110 2.05 -6.37 8.25
N HIS A 111 0.75 -6.08 8.30
CA HIS A 111 -0.29 -7.07 8.04
C HIS A 111 -0.82 -6.91 6.62
N THR A 112 -0.98 -8.02 5.91
CA THR A 112 -1.48 -8.01 4.54
C THR A 112 -2.57 -9.03 4.35
N ARG A 113 -3.59 -8.71 3.55
CA ARG A 113 -4.63 -9.66 3.17
C ARG A 113 -5.18 -9.35 1.79
N VAL A 114 -5.32 -10.39 0.97
CA VAL A 114 -6.07 -10.31 -0.28
C VAL A 114 -7.54 -10.54 0.01
N VAL A 115 -8.39 -9.71 -0.58
CA VAL A 115 -9.86 -9.75 -0.42
C VAL A 115 -10.54 -9.57 -1.77
N ALA A 116 -11.79 -10.00 -1.87
CA ALA A 116 -12.63 -9.65 -3.00
C ALA A 116 -12.86 -8.13 -2.99
N LEU A 117 -12.66 -7.48 -4.14
CA LEU A 117 -12.83 -6.05 -4.30
C LEU A 117 -14.27 -5.63 -3.98
N ALA A 118 -15.26 -6.40 -4.43
CA ALA A 118 -16.67 -6.14 -4.16
C ALA A 118 -16.98 -6.12 -2.65
N ASP A 119 -16.37 -7.01 -1.87
CA ASP A 119 -16.56 -7.04 -0.41
C ASP A 119 -15.89 -5.84 0.27
N LEU A 120 -14.73 -5.41 -0.21
CA LEU A 120 -14.06 -4.21 0.28
C LEU A 120 -14.95 -2.98 0.06
N LEU A 121 -15.44 -2.80 -1.16
CA LEU A 121 -16.31 -1.69 -1.53
C LEU A 121 -17.64 -1.71 -0.76
N ALA A 122 -18.20 -2.90 -0.49
CA ALA A 122 -19.42 -3.06 0.28
C ALA A 122 -19.24 -3.00 1.81
N ASP A 123 -18.03 -2.71 2.30
CA ASP A 123 -17.68 -2.65 3.73
C ASP A 123 -17.87 -3.99 4.49
N ARG A 124 -17.72 -5.11 3.76
CA ARG A 124 -17.86 -6.47 4.31
C ARG A 124 -16.53 -7.08 4.72
N VAL A 125 -15.45 -6.30 4.62
CA VAL A 125 -14.09 -6.70 4.96
C VAL A 125 -13.76 -6.16 6.34
N GLN A 126 -13.53 -7.05 7.31
CA GLN A 126 -12.98 -6.65 8.61
C GLN A 126 -11.56 -6.10 8.42
N SER A 127 -11.11 -5.17 9.26
CA SER A 127 -9.69 -4.73 9.23
C SER A 127 -8.75 -5.90 9.54
N PRO A 128 -7.60 -6.03 8.84
CA PRO A 128 -6.56 -7.00 9.20
C PRO A 128 -5.85 -6.67 10.52
#